data_AF-A0A2I2GII3-F1
#
_entry.id   AF-A0A2I2GII3-F1
#
_cell.length_a   1.000
_cell.length_b   1.000
_cell.length_c   1.000
_cell.angle_alpha   90.00
_cell.angle_beta   90.00
_cell.angle_gamma   90.00
#
_symmetry.space_group_name_H-M   'P 1'
#
loop_
_entity.id
_entity.type
_entity.pdbx_description
1 polymer ?
#
loop_
_entity_poly.entity_id
_entity_poly.type
_entity_poly.pdbx_seq_one_letter_code
_entity_poly.pdbx_strand_id
1 'polypeptide(L)'
;MASRRPHAQSPADTVPPSGSEKPSDSDVSPAVPTHVIFKLLGFTAAMISTPIGMYFVAVTFGASTTIAGVIAAITANVVLFAYIYVAWQEDQEEREALTKKKEKKAQ
;
A
#
# COMPACT_ATOMS: atom_id res chain seq x y z
N MET A 1 -6.17 10.49 75.92
CA MET A 1 -5.09 11.34 75.37
C MET A 1 -4.30 10.54 74.34
N ALA A 2 -3.83 11.23 73.32
CA ALA A 2 -3.39 10.70 72.03
C ALA A 2 -2.00 10.02 72.02
N SER A 3 -1.80 9.25 70.94
CA SER A 3 -0.55 9.06 70.19
C SER A 3 0.40 7.92 70.60
N ARG A 4 0.52 6.89 69.75
CA ARG A 4 1.61 6.77 68.75
C ARG A 4 1.41 5.52 67.86
N ARG A 5 1.46 5.69 66.54
CA ARG A 5 1.73 4.59 65.58
C ARG A 5 3.22 4.23 65.64
N PRO A 6 3.59 2.97 65.36
CA PRO A 6 4.75 2.76 64.51
C PRO A 6 4.43 1.81 63.35
N HIS A 7 4.90 2.21 62.17
CA HIS A 7 5.32 1.37 61.05
C HIS A 7 4.56 0.06 60.80
N ALA A 8 3.59 0.12 59.90
CA ALA A 8 3.32 -1.03 59.04
C ALA A 8 4.57 -1.26 58.18
N GLN A 9 5.18 -2.42 58.39
CA GLN A 9 6.31 -2.94 57.65
C GLN A 9 5.88 -3.13 56.19
N SER A 10 6.65 -2.53 55.28
CA SER A 10 6.53 -2.71 53.83
C SER A 10 6.91 -4.14 53.47
N PRO A 11 6.02 -4.96 52.87
CA PRO A 11 6.43 -6.08 52.06
C PRO A 11 6.71 -5.55 50.66
N ALA A 12 7.86 -4.90 50.52
CA ALA A 12 8.56 -4.96 49.24
C ALA A 12 9.18 -6.36 49.21
N ASP A 13 8.49 -7.31 48.57
CA ASP A 13 9.07 -8.50 47.92
C ASP A 13 7.95 -9.38 47.40
N THR A 14 7.35 -8.93 46.31
CA THR A 14 6.80 -9.85 45.31
C THR A 14 7.08 -9.22 43.97
N VAL A 15 8.38 -9.15 43.65
CA VAL A 15 8.83 -8.99 42.27
C VAL A 15 8.37 -10.28 41.56
N PRO A 16 7.37 -10.25 40.67
CA PRO A 16 7.20 -11.39 39.77
C PRO A 16 8.54 -11.53 39.04
N PRO A 17 9.06 -12.76 38.83
CA PRO A 17 10.27 -12.93 38.04
C PRO A 17 10.06 -12.15 36.76
N SER A 18 10.98 -11.21 36.51
CA SER A 18 11.11 -10.51 35.24
C SER A 18 11.22 -11.59 34.19
N GLY A 19 10.06 -12.00 33.69
CA GLY A 19 9.94 -12.90 32.58
C GLY A 19 10.67 -12.18 31.48
N SER A 20 11.73 -12.80 31.01
CA SER A 20 12.33 -12.47 29.73
C SER A 20 11.23 -12.61 28.68
N GLU A 21 10.45 -11.54 28.50
CA GLU A 21 9.54 -11.43 27.39
C GLU A 21 10.45 -11.27 26.19
N LYS A 22 10.56 -12.38 25.45
CA LYS A 22 11.23 -12.51 24.16
C LYS A 22 11.07 -11.23 23.37
N PRO A 23 12.09 -10.82 22.57
CA PRO A 23 11.93 -9.69 21.66
C PRO A 23 10.63 -9.93 20.90
N SER A 24 9.65 -9.04 21.12
CA SER A 24 8.42 -9.02 20.37
C SER A 24 8.83 -8.83 18.93
N ASP A 25 8.81 -9.94 18.20
CA ASP A 25 9.15 -9.97 16.80
C ASP A 25 8.22 -8.98 16.13
N SER A 26 8.79 -7.83 15.80
CA SER A 26 8.08 -6.71 15.20
C SER A 26 7.86 -7.16 13.77
N ASP A 27 6.84 -7.98 13.58
CA ASP A 27 6.47 -8.49 12.26
C ASP A 27 5.97 -7.30 11.44
N VAL A 28 6.94 -6.65 10.78
CA VAL A 28 6.77 -5.55 9.84
C VAL A 28 6.45 -6.07 8.44
N SER A 29 5.98 -7.32 8.33
CA SER A 29 5.41 -7.82 7.09
C SER A 29 4.37 -6.81 6.59
N PRO A 30 4.49 -6.33 5.34
CA PRO A 30 3.66 -5.24 4.86
C PRO A 30 2.19 -5.59 5.03
N ALA A 31 1.47 -4.81 5.85
CA ALA A 31 0.02 -4.95 6.02
C ALA A 31 -0.75 -4.76 4.70
N VAL A 32 -0.10 -4.16 3.71
CA VAL A 32 -0.60 -3.97 2.34
C VAL A 32 -0.14 -5.13 1.45
N PRO A 33 -1.05 -5.80 0.72
CA PRO A 33 -0.69 -6.88 -0.19
C PRO A 33 0.38 -6.46 -1.21
N THR A 34 1.42 -7.28 -1.41
CA THR A 34 2.57 -6.95 -2.28
C THR A 34 2.16 -6.62 -3.73
N HIS A 35 1.10 -7.26 -4.22
CA HIS A 35 0.52 -6.98 -5.53
C HIS A 35 0.03 -5.52 -5.68
N VAL A 36 -0.52 -4.92 -4.61
CA VAL A 36 -0.91 -3.51 -4.61
C VAL A 36 0.33 -2.62 -4.69
N ILE A 37 1.41 -2.98 -3.98
CA ILE A 37 2.67 -2.23 -4.01
C ILE A 37 3.22 -2.16 -5.44
N PHE A 38 3.27 -3.28 -6.16
CA PHE A 38 3.74 -3.31 -7.55
C PHE A 38 2.85 -2.47 -8.49
N LYS A 39 1.53 -2.43 -8.26
CA LYS A 39 0.62 -1.59 -9.05
C LYS A 39 0.82 -0.11 -8.81
N LEU A 40 0.94 0.30 -7.54
CA LEU A 40 1.21 1.69 -7.20
C LEU A 40 2.55 2.15 -7.78
N LEU A 41 3.59 1.32 -7.68
CA LEU A 41 4.88 1.60 -8.29
C LEU A 41 4.80 1.66 -9.82
N GLY A 42 4.14 0.69 -10.45
CA GLY A 42 3.97 0.62 -11.90
C GLY A 42 3.21 1.83 -12.45
N PHE A 43 2.11 2.23 -11.80
CA PHE A 43 1.34 3.40 -12.20
C PHE A 43 2.10 4.71 -11.98
N THR A 44 2.82 4.83 -10.88
CA THR A 44 3.68 5.99 -10.61
C THR A 44 4.74 6.14 -11.68
N ALA A 45 5.42 5.03 -12.02
CA ALA A 45 6.40 5.02 -13.09
C ALA A 45 5.75 5.38 -14.43
N ALA A 46 4.61 4.77 -14.77
CA ALA A 46 3.90 5.02 -16.02
C ALA A 46 3.43 6.47 -16.17
N MET A 47 2.96 7.11 -15.09
CA MET A 47 2.49 8.50 -15.11
C MET A 47 3.62 9.50 -15.43
N ILE A 48 4.87 9.16 -15.10
CA ILE A 48 6.04 9.97 -15.42
C ILE A 48 6.62 9.56 -16.78
N SER A 49 6.90 8.28 -16.96
CA SER A 49 7.65 7.77 -18.11
C SER A 49 6.84 7.82 -19.40
N THR A 50 5.52 7.56 -19.37
CA THR A 50 4.71 7.46 -20.58
C THR A 50 4.48 8.83 -21.24
N PRO A 51 4.02 9.88 -20.53
CA PRO A 51 3.84 11.20 -21.14
C PRO A 51 5.16 11.82 -21.59
N ILE A 52 6.22 11.68 -20.79
CA ILE A 52 7.57 12.16 -21.14
C ILE A 52 8.13 11.37 -22.33
N GLY A 53 7.98 10.06 -22.33
CA GLY A 53 8.37 9.21 -23.44
C GLY A 53 7.65 9.61 -24.72
N MET A 54 6.34 9.82 -24.64
CA MET A 54 5.55 10.23 -25.79
C MET A 54 5.95 11.62 -26.32
N TYR A 55 6.35 12.55 -25.44
CA TYR A 55 6.92 13.83 -25.86
C TYR A 55 8.16 13.63 -26.75
N PHE A 56 9.14 12.85 -26.29
CA PHE A 56 10.39 12.64 -27.05
C PHE A 56 10.16 11.84 -28.33
N VAL A 57 9.25 10.87 -28.30
CA VAL A 57 8.78 10.16 -29.49
C VAL A 57 8.23 11.17 -30.50
N ALA A 58 7.29 12.03 -30.10
CA ALA A 58 6.71 13.03 -31.00
C ALA A 58 7.76 14.00 -31.58
N VAL A 59 8.70 14.48 -30.76
CA VAL A 59 9.81 15.34 -31.23
C VAL A 59 10.69 14.61 -32.25
N THR A 60 10.98 13.33 -32.03
CA THR A 60 11.79 12.52 -32.96
C THR A 60 11.09 12.34 -34.31
N PHE A 61 9.75 12.33 -34.32
CA PHE A 61 8.94 12.33 -35.55
C PHE A 61 8.77 13.72 -36.19
N GLY A 62 9.49 14.75 -35.71
CA GLY A 62 9.48 16.08 -36.29
C GLY A 62 8.38 17.01 -35.79
N ALA A 63 7.67 16.64 -34.71
CA ALA A 63 6.73 17.56 -34.07
C ALA A 63 7.47 18.73 -33.41
N SER A 64 6.89 19.93 -33.46
CA SER A 64 7.38 21.05 -32.67
C SER A 64 7.21 20.77 -31.17
N THR A 65 8.02 21.42 -30.33
CA THR A 65 7.98 21.24 -28.87
C THR A 65 6.59 21.51 -28.29
N THR A 66 5.86 22.50 -28.82
CA THR A 66 4.48 22.78 -28.43
C THR A 66 3.54 21.64 -28.79
N ILE A 67 3.60 21.11 -30.02
CA ILE A 67 2.73 20.01 -30.46
C ILE A 67 3.06 18.74 -29.67
N ALA A 68 4.34 18.44 -29.46
CA ALA A 68 4.77 17.32 -28.64
C ALA A 68 4.28 17.45 -27.19
N GLY A 69 4.27 18.66 -26.63
CA GLY A 69 3.69 18.94 -25.31
C GLY A 69 2.19 18.66 -25.25
N VAL A 70 1.42 19.05 -26.28
CA VAL A 70 -0.01 18.74 -26.37
C VAL A 70 -0.24 17.23 -26.48
N ILE A 71 0.54 16.53 -27.31
CA ILE A 71 0.47 15.07 -27.45
C ILE A 71 0.75 14.39 -26.09
N ALA A 72 1.76 14.86 -25.36
CA ALA A 72 2.07 14.34 -24.02
C ALA A 72 0.91 14.57 -23.04
N ALA A 73 0.28 15.74 -23.05
CA ALA A 73 -0.90 16.04 -22.21
C ALA A 73 -2.09 15.14 -22.54
N ILE A 74 -2.36 14.88 -23.82
CA ILE A 74 -3.40 13.92 -24.24
C ILE A 74 -3.04 12.52 -23.75
N THR A 75 -1.77 12.11 -23.89
CA THR A 75 -1.27 10.81 -23.45
C THR A 75 -1.42 10.62 -21.94
N ALA A 76 -1.20 11.67 -21.13
CA ALA A 76 -1.42 11.61 -19.69
C ALA A 76 -2.89 11.30 -19.33
N ASN A 77 -3.86 11.86 -20.06
CA ASN A 77 -5.27 11.52 -19.88
C ASN A 77 -5.57 10.08 -20.29
N VAL A 78 -4.91 9.56 -21.34
CA VAL A 78 -5.01 8.14 -21.71
C VAL A 78 -4.49 7.23 -20.60
N VAL A 79 -3.39 7.59 -19.94
CA VAL A 79 -2.88 6.85 -18.77
C VAL A 79 -3.90 6.84 -17.63
N LEU A 80 -4.59 7.95 -17.39
CA LEU A 80 -5.68 8.01 -16.41
C LEU A 80 -6.84 7.06 -16.77
N PHE A 81 -7.26 7.03 -18.04
CA PHE A 81 -8.28 6.06 -18.48
C PHE A 81 -7.80 4.62 -18.31
N ALA A 82 -6.54 4.33 -18.64
CA ALA A 82 -5.95 3.01 -18.44
C ALA A 82 -5.93 2.61 -16.96
N TYR A 83 -5.68 3.55 -16.03
CA TYR A 83 -5.80 3.32 -14.58
C TYR A 83 -7.19 2.85 -14.18
N ILE A 84 -8.22 3.58 -14.61
CA ILE A 84 -9.60 3.25 -14.29
C ILE A 84 -9.98 1.89 -14.87
N TYR A 85 -9.57 1.62 -16.11
CA TYR A 85 -9.83 0.34 -16.77
C TYR A 85 -9.19 -0.83 -16.04
N VAL A 86 -7.91 -0.73 -15.68
CA VAL A 86 -7.18 -1.76 -14.94
C VAL A 86 -7.82 -1.97 -13.56
N ALA A 87 -8.16 -0.91 -12.84
CA ALA A 87 -8.84 -1.00 -11.56
C ALA A 87 -10.21 -1.71 -11.67
N TRP A 88 -10.94 -1.49 -12.77
CA TRP A 88 -12.21 -2.16 -13.01
C TRP A 88 -12.04 -3.65 -13.34
N GLN A 89 -11.04 -4.00 -14.15
CA GLN A 89 -10.71 -5.40 -14.44
C GLN A 89 -10.36 -6.17 -13.16
N GLU A 90 -9.59 -5.53 -12.27
CA GLU A 90 -9.22 -6.12 -10.98
C GLU A 90 -10.42 -6.38 -10.07
N ASP A 91 -11.36 -5.43 -10.01
CA ASP A 91 -12.60 -5.59 -9.25
C ASP A 91 -13.45 -6.77 -9.79
N GLN A 92 -13.48 -6.96 -11.12
CA GLN A 92 -14.17 -8.10 -11.72
C GLN A 92 -13.50 -9.44 -11.38
N GLU A 93 -12.18 -9.53 -11.54
CA GLU A 93 -11.41 -10.74 -11.24
C GLU A 93 -11.57 -11.17 -9.77
N GLU A 94 -11.57 -10.21 -8.83
CA GLU A 94 -11.81 -10.49 -7.43
C GLU A 94 -13.23 -11.04 -7.19
N ARG A 95 -14.24 -10.43 -7.82
CA ARG A 95 -15.63 -10.89 -7.71
C ARG A 95 -15.83 -12.30 -8.25
N GLU A 96 -15.21 -12.62 -9.39
CA GLU A 96 -15.24 -13.97 -9.96
C GLU A 96 -14.49 -15.00 -9.11
N ALA A 97 -13.36 -14.63 -8.52
CA ALA A 97 -12.62 -15.51 -7.64
C ALA A 97 -13.42 -15.83 -6.37
N LEU A 98 -14.18 -14.86 -5.86
CA LEU A 98 -15.05 -15.04 -4.70
C LEU A 98 -16.28 -15.89 -5.00
N THR A 99 -16.91 -15.75 -6.18
CA THR A 99 -18.04 -16.61 -6.58
C THR A 99 -17.59 -18.06 -6.77
N LYS A 100 -16.48 -18.30 -7.49
CA LYS A 100 -15.90 -19.64 -7.68
C LYS A 100 -15.51 -20.31 -6.36
N LYS A 101 -14.99 -19.55 -5.38
CA LYS A 101 -14.68 -20.08 -4.04
C LYS A 101 -15.94 -20.45 -3.23
N LYS A 102 -17.05 -19.73 -3.41
CA LYS A 102 -18.32 -20.03 -2.73
C LYS A 102 -18.98 -21.29 -3.30
N GLU A 103 -18.96 -21.47 -4.62
CA GLU A 103 -19.49 -22.67 -5.29
C GLU A 103 -18.76 -23.95 -4.86
N LYS A 104 -17.43 -23.92 -4.79
CA LYS A 104 -16.61 -25.07 -4.34
C LYS A 104 -16.79 -25.45 -2.86
N LYS A 105 -17.31 -24.54 -2.02
CA LYS A 105 -17.60 -24.82 -0.60
C LYS A 105 -19.03 -25.33 -0.38
N ALA A 106 -19.91 -25.18 -1.37
CA ALA A 106 -21.31 -25.61 -1.31
C ALA A 106 -21.53 -27.00 -1.94
N GLN A 107 -20.50 -27.56 -2.59
CA GLN A 107 -20.43 -28.91 -3.15
C GLN A 107 -19.63 -29.81 -2.21
#